data_AF-A0A1H8LQ64-F1
#
_entry.id   AF-A0A1H8LQ64-F1
#
_cell.length_a   1.000
_cell.length_b   1.000
_cell.length_c   1.000
_cell.angle_alpha   90.00
_cell.angle_beta   90.00
_cell.angle_gamma   90.00
#
_symmetry.space_group_name_H-M   'P 1'
#
loop_
_entity.id
_entity.type
_entity.pdbx_description
1 polymer ?
#
loop_
_entity_poly.entity_id
_entity_poly.type
_entity_poly.pdbx_seq_one_letter_code
_entity_poly.pdbx_strand_id
1 'polypeptide(L)'
;MKKLYLSLGIIFIALNLNAQKHSYYNKERIGLFRVLSGDYGGLSGSTTNGIYLTNQLALGINLAIQAYRDIPTFYPISAELSYFFNNNRMTPYIYGNLGYSLTSNQFYKGDVSSELGFGWILKFWKLRISPE
;
A
#
# COMPACT_ATOMS: atom_id res chain seq x y z
N MET A 1 1.25 5.04 -24.62
CA MET A 1 1.63 5.21 -23.19
C MET A 1 1.09 6.51 -22.57
N LYS A 2 1.36 7.71 -23.10
CA LYS A 2 0.85 8.98 -22.54
C LYS A 2 -0.67 9.05 -22.34
N LYS A 3 -1.47 8.43 -23.23
CA LYS A 3 -2.95 8.39 -23.12
C LYS A 3 -3.47 7.54 -21.94
N LEU A 4 -2.68 6.58 -21.45
CA LEU A 4 -3.07 5.68 -20.35
C LEU A 4 -2.93 6.38 -18.98
N TYR A 5 -1.86 7.15 -18.78
CA TYR A 5 -1.66 7.94 -17.57
C TYR A 5 -2.70 9.06 -17.45
N LEU A 6 -3.06 9.67 -18.57
CA LEU A 6 -4.09 10.71 -18.59
C LEU A 6 -5.47 10.15 -18.21
N SER A 7 -5.79 8.94 -18.69
CA SER A 7 -7.07 8.30 -18.38
C SER A 7 -7.14 7.81 -16.92
N LEU A 8 -6.06 7.27 -16.37
CA LEU A 8 -5.97 6.95 -14.94
C LEU A 8 -6.09 8.20 -14.06
N GLY A 9 -5.44 9.31 -14.44
CA GLY A 9 -5.56 10.58 -13.74
C GLY A 9 -6.97 11.17 -13.78
N ILE A 10 -7.65 11.09 -14.93
CA ILE A 10 -9.04 11.56 -15.08
C ILE A 10 -10.01 10.70 -14.27
N ILE A 11 -9.83 9.38 -14.22
CA ILE A 11 -10.61 8.49 -13.34
C ILE A 11 -10.39 8.88 -11.88
N PHE A 12 -9.15 9.17 -11.47
CA PHE A 12 -8.83 9.61 -10.11
C PHE A 12 -9.52 10.95 -9.74
N ILE A 13 -9.52 11.91 -10.67
CA ILE A 13 -10.18 13.22 -10.46
C ILE A 13 -11.70 13.07 -10.45
N ALA A 14 -12.27 12.26 -11.35
CA ALA A 14 -13.70 12.01 -11.42
C ALA A 14 -14.23 11.25 -10.18
N LEU A 15 -13.45 10.34 -9.62
CA LEU A 15 -13.76 9.67 -8.36
C LEU A 15 -13.69 10.63 -7.16
N ASN A 16 -12.82 11.65 -7.19
CA ASN A 16 -12.73 12.66 -6.13
C ASN A 16 -13.93 13.63 -6.11
N LEU A 17 -14.55 13.92 -7.26
CA LEU A 17 -15.65 14.88 -7.35
C LEU A 17 -17.01 14.34 -6.86
N ASN A 18 -17.15 13.01 -6.74
CA ASN A 18 -18.40 12.36 -6.30
C ASN A 18 -18.26 11.60 -4.97
N ALA A 19 -17.07 11.60 -4.37
CA ALA A 19 -16.87 11.02 -3.06
C ALA A 19 -17.48 11.94 -1.99
N GLN A 20 -18.60 11.51 -1.42
CA GLN A 20 -19.11 12.09 -0.17
C GLN A 20 -17.96 12.21 0.84
N LYS A 21 -17.97 13.28 1.63
CA LYS A 21 -16.94 13.72 2.61
C LYS A 21 -16.47 12.68 3.65
N HIS A 22 -16.97 11.45 3.56
CA HIS A 22 -16.47 10.28 4.25
C HIS A 22 -16.07 9.29 3.15
N SER A 23 -14.79 9.10 2.85
CA SER A 23 -14.00 8.14 3.64
C SER A 23 -12.57 8.08 3.10
N TYR A 24 -11.72 8.98 3.55
CA TYR A 24 -10.27 8.81 3.38
C TYR A 24 -9.74 7.86 4.45
N TYR A 25 -8.69 7.13 4.15
CA TYR A 25 -7.88 6.45 5.16
C TYR A 25 -6.41 6.73 4.96
N ASN A 26 -5.72 6.77 6.08
CA ASN A 26 -4.29 6.65 6.15
C ASN A 26 -4.00 5.38 6.94
N LYS A 27 -3.04 4.59 6.43
CA LYS A 27 -2.60 3.34 7.03
C LYS A 27 -1.09 3.35 7.05
N GLU A 28 -0.52 3.06 8.22
CA GLU A 28 0.92 2.92 8.40
C GLU A 28 1.24 1.45 8.67
N ARG A 29 2.30 0.94 8.06
CA ARG A 29 2.81 -0.42 8.31
C ARG A 29 4.28 -0.36 8.64
N ILE A 30 4.67 -1.13 9.65
CA ILE A 30 6.07 -1.40 9.96
C ILE A 30 6.27 -2.90 9.82
N GLY A 31 7.14 -3.30 8.91
CA GLY A 31 7.43 -4.69 8.63
C GLY A 31 8.87 -5.04 9.00
N LEU A 32 9.04 -6.24 9.55
CA LEU A 32 10.33 -6.90 9.59
C LEU A 32 10.33 -7.95 8.50
N PHE A 33 11.35 -7.93 7.64
CA PHE A 33 11.50 -8.96 6.62
C PHE A 33 12.78 -9.71 6.83
N ARG A 34 12.73 -11.01 6.57
CA ARG A 34 13.90 -11.86 6.44
C ARG A 34 13.91 -12.43 5.04
N VAL A 35 14.99 -12.21 4.29
CA VAL A 35 15.14 -12.87 3.00
C VAL A 35 15.29 -14.36 3.29
N LEU A 36 14.33 -15.18 2.83
CA LEU A 36 14.24 -16.62 3.13
C LEU A 36 15.51 -17.43 2.78
N SER A 37 16.43 -16.85 1.99
CA SER A 37 17.69 -17.46 1.58
C SER A 37 18.96 -16.88 2.23
N GLY A 38 18.88 -15.99 3.25
CA GLY A 38 20.09 -15.46 3.89
C GLY A 38 19.89 -14.77 5.26
N ASP A 39 21.01 -14.44 5.91
CA ASP A 39 21.08 -13.67 7.18
C ASP A 39 20.73 -12.18 7.02
N TYR A 40 20.30 -11.76 5.83
CA TYR A 40 19.89 -10.40 5.54
C TYR A 40 18.46 -10.16 6.03
N GLY A 41 18.38 -9.58 7.23
CA GLY A 41 17.18 -8.96 7.76
C GLY A 41 17.05 -7.52 7.28
N GLY A 42 15.81 -7.05 7.16
CA GLY A 42 15.49 -5.68 6.79
C GLY A 42 14.29 -5.14 7.55
N LEU A 43 14.20 -3.82 7.60
CA LEU A 43 13.07 -3.08 8.13
C LEU A 43 12.34 -2.41 6.98
N SER A 44 11.01 -2.41 7.02
CA SER A 44 10.21 -1.46 6.26
C SER A 44 9.41 -0.54 7.15
N GLY A 45 9.21 0.67 6.63
CA GLY A 45 8.06 1.49 6.96
C GLY A 45 7.30 1.79 5.68
N SER A 46 5.97 1.75 5.73
CA SER A 46 5.13 2.20 4.62
C SER A 46 3.94 3.00 5.11
N THR A 47 3.49 3.92 4.27
CA THR A 47 2.25 4.66 4.46
C THR A 47 1.39 4.53 3.22
N THR A 48 0.18 4.01 3.39
CA THR A 48 -0.87 4.01 2.36
C THR A 48 -1.84 5.15 2.64
N ASN A 49 -2.02 6.02 1.66
CA ASN A 49 -3.09 7.02 1.64
C ASN A 49 -4.12 6.64 0.61
N GLY A 50 -5.39 6.58 0.98
CA GLY A 50 -6.42 6.09 0.08
C GLY A 50 -7.83 6.57 0.36
N ILE A 51 -8.73 6.13 -0.49
CA ILE A 51 -10.17 6.38 -0.44
C ILE A 51 -10.91 5.05 -0.42
N TYR A 52 -11.97 4.98 0.39
CA TYR A 52 -12.94 3.90 0.25
C TYR A 52 -13.87 4.25 -0.93
N LEU A 53 -13.90 3.39 -1.94
CA LEU A 53 -14.84 3.50 -3.04
C LEU A 53 -16.22 2.97 -2.62
N THR A 54 -16.24 1.92 -1.80
CA THR A 54 -17.45 1.35 -1.19
C THR A 54 -17.15 0.92 0.25
N ASN A 55 -18.13 0.33 0.93
CA ASN A 55 -17.89 -0.27 2.25
C ASN A 55 -16.96 -1.50 2.20
N GLN A 56 -16.83 -2.12 1.03
CA GLN A 56 -16.02 -3.32 0.83
C GLN A 56 -14.79 -3.08 -0.03
N LEU A 57 -14.66 -1.93 -0.68
CA LEU A 57 -13.57 -1.71 -1.64
C LEU A 57 -12.89 -0.37 -1.38
N ALA A 58 -11.56 -0.40 -1.34
CA ALA A 58 -10.74 0.79 -1.15
C ALA A 58 -9.53 0.78 -2.10
N LEU A 59 -9.15 1.97 -2.54
CA LEU A 59 -7.96 2.21 -3.36
C LEU A 59 -7.02 3.15 -2.62
N GLY A 60 -5.72 2.90 -2.70
CA GLY A 60 -4.71 3.71 -2.06
C GLY A 60 -3.41 3.79 -2.87
N ILE A 61 -2.58 4.76 -2.49
CA ILE A 61 -1.20 4.86 -2.93
C ILE A 61 -0.34 4.57 -1.71
N ASN A 62 0.48 3.54 -1.82
CA ASN A 62 1.46 3.16 -0.81
C ASN A 62 2.84 3.71 -1.20
N LEU A 63 3.47 4.38 -0.25
CA LEU A 63 4.85 4.80 -0.29
C LEU A 63 5.57 4.04 0.81
N ALA A 64 6.62 3.30 0.48
CA ALA A 64 7.43 2.63 1.49
C ALA A 64 8.91 2.96 1.36
N ILE A 65 9.62 2.64 2.43
CA ILE A 65 11.06 2.57 2.52
C ILE A 65 11.38 1.17 3.00
N GLN A 66 12.26 0.47 2.29
CA GLN A 66 12.76 -0.84 2.68
C GLN A 66 14.28 -0.74 2.82
N ALA A 67 14.77 -0.87 4.05
CA ALA A 67 16.18 -0.86 4.37
C ALA A 67 16.62 -2.29 4.68
N TYR A 68 17.57 -2.78 3.89
CA TYR A 68 18.15 -4.12 4.05
C TYR A 68 19.57 -4.00 4.59
N ARG A 69 19.96 -4.95 5.43
CA ARG A 69 21.37 -5.07 5.84
C ARG A 69 22.21 -5.42 4.61
N ASP A 70 23.28 -4.66 4.37
CA ASP A 70 24.27 -4.87 3.29
C ASP A 70 23.72 -4.84 1.84
N ILE A 71 22.49 -4.39 1.65
CA ILE A 71 21.83 -4.21 0.34
C ILE A 71 21.30 -2.77 0.27
N PRO A 72 21.22 -2.13 -0.92
CA PRO A 72 20.67 -0.79 -1.05
C PRO A 72 19.27 -0.63 -0.47
N THR A 73 18.97 0.58 0.00
CA THR A 73 17.62 0.98 0.39
C THR A 73 16.74 1.11 -0.85
N PHE A 74 15.54 0.55 -0.77
CA PHE A 74 14.52 0.65 -1.82
C PHE A 74 13.35 1.54 -1.37
N TYR A 75 12.76 2.22 -2.34
CA TYR A 75 11.62 3.13 -2.17
C TYR A 75 10.48 2.68 -3.11
N PRO A 76 9.71 1.66 -2.74
CA PRO A 76 8.55 1.23 -3.51
C PRO A 76 7.45 2.30 -3.48
N ILE A 77 6.89 2.53 -4.65
CA ILE A 77 5.68 3.30 -4.87
C ILE A 77 4.68 2.35 -5.52
N SER A 78 3.55 2.09 -4.87
CA SER A 78 2.57 1.13 -5.36
C SER A 78 1.14 1.63 -5.23
N ALA A 79 0.26 1.13 -6.11
CA ALA A 79 -1.18 1.25 -5.95
C ALA A 79 -1.68 0.05 -5.15
N GLU A 80 -2.43 0.33 -4.10
CA GLU A 80 -3.06 -0.66 -3.22
C GLU A 80 -4.55 -0.76 -3.56
N LEU A 81 -5.02 -1.99 -3.76
CA LEU A 81 -6.44 -2.32 -3.81
C LEU A 81 -6.76 -3.21 -2.62
N SER A 82 -7.74 -2.82 -1.82
CA SER A 82 -8.20 -3.58 -0.64
C SER A 82 -9.66 -3.98 -0.81
N TYR A 83 -9.96 -5.23 -0.44
CA TYR A 83 -11.30 -5.79 -0.39
C TYR A 83 -11.64 -6.29 1.03
N PHE A 84 -12.64 -5.69 1.67
CA PHE A 84 -13.14 -6.04 2.99
C PHE A 84 -14.27 -7.07 2.86
N PHE A 85 -14.19 -8.16 3.61
CA PHE A 85 -15.16 -9.27 3.50
C PHE A 85 -16.58 -8.92 3.95
N ASN A 86 -16.76 -7.81 4.67
CA ASN A 86 -18.07 -7.37 5.12
C ASN A 86 -18.25 -5.86 4.92
N ASN A 87 -19.50 -5.40 4.96
CA ASN A 87 -19.85 -3.97 4.87
C ASN A 87 -19.37 -3.16 6.09
N ASN A 88 -18.80 -3.82 7.10
CA ASN A 88 -18.16 -3.19 8.24
C ASN A 88 -16.64 -3.17 8.02
N ARG A 89 -16.04 -1.98 8.10
CA ARG A 89 -14.58 -1.75 7.97
C ARG A 89 -13.74 -2.25 9.16
N MET A 90 -14.34 -3.00 10.09
CA MET A 90 -13.65 -3.73 11.16
C MET A 90 -13.68 -5.23 10.87
N THR A 91 -13.41 -5.59 9.62
CA THR A 91 -13.38 -6.98 9.19
C THR A 91 -12.05 -7.31 8.56
N PRO A 92 -11.72 -8.61 8.48
CA PRO A 92 -10.60 -9.03 7.68
C PRO A 92 -10.77 -8.54 6.25
N TYR A 93 -9.64 -8.31 5.62
CA TYR A 93 -9.58 -7.86 4.24
C TYR A 93 -8.39 -8.51 3.55
N ILE A 94 -8.50 -8.62 2.24
CA ILE A 94 -7.37 -8.94 1.39
C ILE A 94 -6.94 -7.67 0.69
N TYR A 95 -5.65 -7.56 0.41
CA TYR A 95 -5.13 -6.45 -0.37
C TYR A 95 -4.12 -6.92 -1.38
N GLY A 96 -3.98 -6.15 -2.44
CA GLY A 96 -2.94 -6.30 -3.43
C GLY A 96 -2.27 -4.98 -3.72
N ASN A 97 -0.94 -5.01 -3.76
CA ASN A 97 -0.12 -3.88 -4.18
C ASN A 97 0.50 -4.20 -5.53
N LEU A 98 0.50 -3.22 -6.43
CA LEU A 98 1.28 -3.27 -7.66
C LEU A 98 2.02 -1.96 -7.83
N GLY A 99 3.33 -2.03 -8.02
CA GLY A 99 4.16 -0.83 -8.02
C GLY A 99 5.54 -1.04 -8.61
N TYR A 100 6.36 -0.02 -8.39
CA TYR A 100 7.73 0.01 -8.84
C TYR A 100 8.63 0.49 -7.71
N SER A 101 9.75 -0.19 -7.51
CA SER A 101 10.74 0.11 -6.49
C SER A 101 11.86 0.95 -7.08
N LEU A 102 12.10 2.13 -6.51
CA LEU A 102 13.31 2.90 -6.79
C LEU A 102 14.42 2.47 -5.84
N THR A 103 15.68 2.66 -6.21
CA THR A 103 16.84 2.30 -5.37
C THR A 103 17.74 3.51 -5.19
N SER A 104 18.32 3.66 -4.00
CA SER A 104 19.31 4.70 -3.71
C SER A 104 20.65 4.46 -4.39
N ASN A 105 20.90 3.25 -4.89
CA ASN A 105 22.20 2.87 -5.45
C ASN A 105 22.15 2.91 -6.98
N GLN A 106 23.00 3.75 -7.57
CA GLN A 106 23.16 3.92 -9.02
C GLN A 106 23.50 2.64 -9.80
N PHE A 107 24.04 1.62 -9.15
CA PHE A 107 24.37 0.33 -9.78
C PHE A 107 23.20 -0.65 -9.82
N TYR A 108 22.15 -0.41 -9.03
CA TYR A 108 20.95 -1.24 -9.02
C TYR A 108 19.87 -0.56 -9.84
N LYS A 109 19.10 -1.35 -10.58
CA LYS A 109 17.91 -0.86 -11.26
C LYS A 109 16.71 -1.06 -10.34
N GLY A 110 15.74 -0.17 -10.50
CA GLY A 110 14.43 -0.40 -9.92
C GLY A 110 13.74 -1.62 -10.53
N ASP A 111 12.73 -2.13 -9.85
CA ASP A 111 12.00 -3.32 -10.30
C ASP A 111 10.49 -3.17 -10.06
N VAL A 112 9.70 -3.86 -10.86
CA VAL A 112 8.26 -4.00 -10.65
C VAL A 112 8.04 -4.95 -9.47
N SER A 113 7.23 -4.50 -8.51
CA SER A 113 6.88 -5.29 -7.34
C SER A 113 5.38 -5.50 -7.27
N SER A 114 4.97 -6.72 -6.94
CA SER A 114 3.60 -7.04 -6.58
C SER A 114 3.57 -7.73 -5.22
N GLU A 115 2.59 -7.39 -4.41
CA GLU A 115 2.34 -8.02 -3.11
C GLU A 115 0.87 -8.39 -3.01
N LEU A 116 0.57 -9.54 -2.42
CA LEU A 116 -0.77 -9.91 -2.00
C LEU A 116 -0.69 -10.24 -0.52
N GLY A 117 -1.64 -9.74 0.25
CA GLY A 117 -1.67 -9.97 1.68
C GLY A 117 -3.08 -10.01 2.24
N PHE A 118 -3.14 -10.36 3.51
CA PHE A 118 -4.35 -10.43 4.29
C PHE A 118 -4.16 -9.56 5.52
N GLY A 119 -5.12 -8.69 5.80
CA GLY A 119 -5.09 -7.82 6.96
C GLY A 119 -6.34 -7.94 7.79
N TRP A 120 -6.29 -7.43 9.02
CA TRP A 120 -7.46 -7.27 9.87
C TRP A 120 -7.46 -5.91 10.52
N ILE A 121 -8.59 -5.19 10.51
CA ILE A 121 -8.69 -3.91 11.22
C ILE A 121 -9.22 -4.14 12.64
N LEU A 122 -8.39 -3.85 13.64
CA LEU A 122 -8.74 -3.86 15.06
C LEU A 122 -8.95 -2.42 15.56
N LYS A 123 -10.04 -2.15 16.26
CA LYS A 123 -10.30 -0.85 16.89
C LYS A 123 -10.31 -0.99 18.41
N PHE A 124 -9.32 -0.39 19.06
CA PHE A 124 -9.28 -0.26 20.52
C PHE A 124 -9.54 1.20 20.88
N TRP A 125 -10.74 1.49 21.39
CA TRP A 125 -11.17 2.85 21.74
C TRP A 125 -11.09 3.83 20.55
N LYS A 126 -10.15 4.77 20.58
CA LYS A 126 -9.88 5.74 19.51
C LYS A 126 -8.77 5.28 18.56
N LEU A 127 -8.04 4.23 18.91
CA LEU A 127 -6.93 3.69 18.13
C LEU A 127 -7.45 2.64 17.13
N ARG A 128 -7.01 2.73 15.88
CA ARG A 128 -7.27 1.72 14.84
C ARG A 128 -5.93 1.15 14.40
N ILE A 129 -5.76 -0.16 14.54
CA ILE A 129 -4.56 -0.90 14.14
C ILE A 129 -4.96 -1.84 13.00
N SER A 130 -4.10 -1.98 12.00
CA SER A 130 -4.29 -2.94 10.91
C SER A 130 -3.08 -3.85 10.80
N PRO A 131 -2.99 -4.93 11.60
CA PRO A 131 -2.02 -5.98 11.35
C PRO A 131 -2.25 -6.61 9.97
N GLU A 132 -1.14 -6.81 9.25
CA GLU A 132 -1.04 -7.35 7.89
C GLU A 132 0.17 -8.29 7.82
#